data_AF-A0A1A3CLA1-F1
#
_entry.id   AF-A0A1A3CLA1-F1
#
_cell.length_a   1.000
_cell.length_b   1.000
_cell.length_c   1.000
_cell.angle_alpha   90.00
_cell.angle_beta   90.00
_cell.angle_gamma   90.00
#
_symmetry.space_group_name_H-M   'P 1'
#
loop_
_entity.id
_entity.type
_entity.pdbx_description
1 polymer ?
#
loop_
_entity_poly.entity_id
_entity_poly.type
_entity_poly.pdbx_seq_one_letter_code
_entity_poly.pdbx_strand_id
1 'polypeptide(L)'
;MERSQRGLRQFAEVMTVPAPEDPIPTTTSALIEFVFAEVWSRPILSRRDRRFVTLACVAAADAEAPLRDHVYAALNSGDVSITEMRETVLHFAVYGGWPKASRFNMAVDEQWERIHRERGLAVPPPEPLLPLPTPSDPESRLATGEECFKSVNCIPFVPIRDNPYSGAGILNFVFGEMWLRPGLGIKERRLVTVACVAIQDAPIPILSHVYAALKSRDISFDEMDELALHFAAYYGWPKASHLSQVIGEQKQRVSAEWHAEATAT
;
A
#
# COMPACT_ATOMS: atom_id res chain seq x y z
N MET A 1 -17.32 -1.01 -27.68
CA MET A 1 -18.57 -1.55 -27.11
C MET A 1 -18.31 -2.62 -26.07
N GLU A 2 -17.62 -3.73 -26.40
CA GLU A 2 -17.30 -4.78 -25.41
C GLU A 2 -16.36 -4.28 -24.29
N ARG A 3 -15.32 -3.52 -24.64
CA ARG A 3 -14.37 -2.92 -23.68
C ARG A 3 -15.08 -1.96 -22.70
N SER A 4 -15.88 -1.05 -23.21
CA SER A 4 -16.64 -0.07 -22.42
C SER A 4 -17.62 -0.78 -21.46
N GLN A 5 -18.35 -1.81 -21.94
CA GLN A 5 -19.26 -2.59 -21.09
C GLN A 5 -18.55 -3.34 -19.98
N ARG A 6 -17.39 -3.96 -20.27
CA ARG A 6 -16.53 -4.56 -19.24
C ARG A 6 -16.08 -3.53 -18.22
N GLY A 7 -15.68 -2.34 -18.68
CA GLY A 7 -15.27 -1.22 -17.85
C GLY A 7 -16.38 -0.76 -16.90
N LEU A 8 -17.60 -0.59 -17.40
CA LEU A 8 -18.75 -0.20 -16.57
C LEU A 8 -19.07 -1.25 -15.51
N ARG A 9 -19.03 -2.55 -15.88
CA ARG A 9 -19.21 -3.65 -14.93
C ARG A 9 -18.11 -3.64 -13.87
N GLN A 10 -16.85 -3.51 -14.28
CA GLN A 10 -15.73 -3.49 -13.35
C GLN A 10 -15.72 -2.26 -12.46
N PHE A 11 -16.10 -1.09 -12.98
CA PHE A 11 -16.32 0.09 -12.17
C PHE A 11 -17.37 -0.18 -11.09
N ALA A 12 -18.52 -0.72 -11.46
CA ALA A 12 -19.60 -0.96 -10.50
C ALA A 12 -19.19 -1.96 -9.42
N GLU A 13 -18.45 -3.00 -9.80
CA GLU A 13 -17.93 -4.00 -8.87
C GLU A 13 -16.84 -3.41 -7.94
N VAL A 14 -15.89 -2.66 -8.48
CA VAL A 14 -14.77 -2.08 -7.72
C VAL A 14 -15.22 -0.88 -6.88
N MET A 15 -16.06 0.00 -7.40
CA MET A 15 -16.48 1.22 -6.68
C MET A 15 -17.72 1.01 -5.84
N THR A 16 -18.40 -0.14 -5.99
CA THR A 16 -19.64 -0.49 -5.28
C THR A 16 -20.80 0.48 -5.50
N VAL A 17 -20.69 1.28 -6.57
CA VAL A 17 -21.69 2.26 -7.02
C VAL A 17 -21.77 2.20 -8.55
N PRO A 18 -22.91 2.56 -9.17
CA PRO A 18 -22.99 2.66 -10.62
C PRO A 18 -21.92 3.60 -11.18
N ALA A 19 -21.44 3.32 -12.39
CA ALA A 19 -20.57 4.24 -13.11
C ALA A 19 -21.31 5.58 -13.34
N PRO A 20 -20.61 6.72 -13.22
CA PRO A 20 -21.22 8.03 -13.42
C PRO A 20 -21.81 8.16 -14.83
N GLU A 21 -23.01 8.74 -14.93
CA GLU A 21 -23.62 9.14 -16.20
C GLU A 21 -22.88 10.37 -16.74
N ASP A 22 -22.53 10.37 -18.02
CA ASP A 22 -21.43 11.21 -18.53
C ASP A 22 -21.90 12.55 -19.13
N PRO A 23 -21.34 13.70 -18.71
CA PRO A 23 -21.41 14.96 -19.45
C PRO A 23 -20.16 15.26 -20.29
N ILE A 24 -19.01 14.56 -20.14
CA ILE A 24 -17.75 14.80 -20.89
C ILE A 24 -17.10 13.47 -21.35
N PRO A 25 -17.31 13.06 -22.61
CA PRO A 25 -16.97 11.73 -23.13
C PRO A 25 -15.51 11.27 -22.98
N THR A 26 -14.54 12.17 -23.01
CA THR A 26 -13.14 11.76 -23.23
C THR A 26 -12.46 11.24 -21.96
N THR A 27 -12.66 11.90 -20.81
CA THR A 27 -12.00 11.50 -19.55
C THR A 27 -12.73 10.36 -18.87
N THR A 28 -14.06 10.40 -18.86
CA THR A 28 -14.89 9.32 -18.28
C THR A 28 -14.73 8.03 -19.08
N SER A 29 -14.73 8.11 -20.42
CA SER A 29 -14.49 6.91 -21.25
C SER A 29 -13.11 6.32 -21.03
N ALA A 30 -12.04 7.13 -20.98
CA ALA A 30 -10.70 6.62 -20.70
C ALA A 30 -10.59 5.97 -19.31
N LEU A 31 -11.19 6.57 -18.28
CA LEU A 31 -11.25 5.99 -16.94
C LEU A 31 -11.91 4.60 -16.97
N ILE A 32 -13.10 4.51 -17.58
CA ILE A 32 -13.87 3.27 -17.67
C ILE A 32 -13.16 2.22 -18.51
N GLU A 33 -12.69 2.58 -19.70
CA GLU A 33 -12.12 1.65 -20.67
C GLU A 33 -10.67 1.26 -20.36
N PHE A 34 -9.87 2.13 -19.76
CA PHE A 34 -8.48 1.84 -19.43
C PHE A 34 -8.32 1.39 -17.99
N VAL A 35 -8.65 2.26 -17.03
CA VAL A 35 -8.40 1.96 -15.60
C VAL A 35 -9.24 0.76 -15.15
N PHE A 36 -10.55 0.77 -15.41
CA PHE A 36 -11.42 -0.32 -14.93
C PHE A 36 -11.46 -1.53 -15.85
N ALA A 37 -11.60 -1.35 -17.18
CA ALA A 37 -11.74 -2.49 -18.08
C ALA A 37 -10.43 -3.25 -18.34
N GLU A 38 -9.28 -2.59 -18.23
CA GLU A 38 -7.96 -3.19 -18.49
C GLU A 38 -7.12 -3.32 -17.23
N VAL A 39 -6.92 -2.27 -16.43
CA VAL A 39 -5.99 -2.34 -15.30
C VAL A 39 -6.57 -3.15 -14.14
N TRP A 40 -7.80 -2.85 -13.69
CA TRP A 40 -8.43 -3.57 -12.58
C TRP A 40 -8.82 -5.01 -12.89
N SER A 41 -9.01 -5.35 -14.17
CA SER A 41 -9.47 -6.69 -14.60
C SER A 41 -8.34 -7.73 -14.72
N ARG A 42 -7.07 -7.31 -14.60
CA ARG A 42 -5.91 -8.20 -14.73
C ARG A 42 -5.78 -9.13 -13.52
N PRO A 43 -5.49 -10.43 -13.72
CA PRO A 43 -5.64 -11.45 -12.67
C PRO A 43 -4.46 -11.59 -11.70
N ILE A 44 -3.31 -10.96 -12.00
CA ILE A 44 -2.07 -11.20 -11.25
C ILE A 44 -2.13 -10.63 -9.82
N LEU A 45 -2.57 -9.37 -9.67
CA LEU A 45 -2.92 -8.82 -8.35
C LEU A 45 -4.41 -8.99 -8.10
N SER A 46 -4.73 -9.49 -6.90
CA SER A 46 -6.11 -9.55 -6.44
C SER A 46 -6.74 -8.15 -6.34
N ARG A 47 -8.07 -8.08 -6.41
CA ARG A 47 -8.80 -6.81 -6.19
C ARG A 47 -8.42 -6.18 -4.85
N ARG A 48 -8.26 -7.01 -3.82
CA ARG A 48 -7.81 -6.61 -2.48
C ARG A 48 -6.41 -5.99 -2.50
N ASP A 49 -5.42 -6.65 -3.11
CA ASP A 49 -4.05 -6.12 -3.19
C ASP A 49 -4.02 -4.76 -3.90
N ARG A 50 -4.79 -4.62 -4.99
CA ARG A 50 -4.94 -3.36 -5.72
C ARG A 50 -5.51 -2.22 -4.85
N ARG A 51 -6.36 -2.52 -3.85
CA ARG A 51 -6.85 -1.49 -2.91
C ARG A 51 -5.70 -0.82 -2.18
N PHE A 52 -4.75 -1.58 -1.66
CA PHE A 52 -3.66 -1.02 -0.86
C PHE A 52 -2.76 -0.11 -1.70
N VAL A 53 -2.48 -0.48 -2.96
CA VAL A 53 -1.75 0.38 -3.90
C VAL A 53 -2.58 1.63 -4.24
N THR A 54 -3.86 1.45 -4.60
CA THR A 54 -4.76 2.56 -4.97
C THR A 54 -4.90 3.57 -3.83
N LEU A 55 -5.20 3.10 -2.61
CA LEU A 55 -5.41 3.93 -1.43
C LEU A 55 -4.17 4.77 -1.11
N ALA A 56 -2.98 4.16 -1.18
CA ALA A 56 -1.72 4.90 -1.03
C ALA A 56 -1.56 5.99 -2.11
N CYS A 57 -1.85 5.68 -3.38
CA CYS A 57 -1.76 6.64 -4.47
C CYS A 57 -2.76 7.81 -4.33
N VAL A 58 -4.04 7.53 -4.10
CA VAL A 58 -5.06 8.60 -4.03
C VAL A 58 -4.93 9.43 -2.76
N ALA A 59 -4.47 8.84 -1.65
CA ALA A 59 -4.13 9.58 -0.44
C ALA A 59 -2.93 10.50 -0.68
N ALA A 60 -1.89 10.02 -1.37
CA ALA A 60 -0.70 10.81 -1.65
C ALA A 60 -0.92 11.87 -2.74
N ALA A 61 -1.86 11.68 -3.66
CA ALA A 61 -2.20 12.64 -4.72
C ALA A 61 -3.00 13.85 -4.21
N ASP A 62 -3.36 13.87 -2.92
CA ASP A 62 -4.26 14.88 -2.32
C ASP A 62 -5.64 14.95 -3.02
N ALA A 63 -6.03 13.86 -3.69
CA ALA A 63 -7.25 13.74 -4.47
C ALA A 63 -8.43 13.36 -3.55
N GLU A 64 -9.06 14.36 -2.92
CA GLU A 64 -10.04 14.15 -1.84
C GLU A 64 -11.26 13.31 -2.24
N ALA A 65 -11.89 13.61 -3.37
CA ALA A 65 -13.06 12.85 -3.83
C ALA A 65 -12.68 11.40 -4.18
N PRO A 66 -11.66 11.12 -5.02
CA PRO A 66 -11.20 9.75 -5.27
C PRO A 66 -10.79 8.99 -4.01
N LEU A 67 -10.16 9.67 -3.03
CA LEU A 67 -9.83 9.06 -1.75
C LEU A 67 -11.08 8.60 -1.00
N ARG A 68 -12.09 9.46 -0.86
CA ARG A 68 -13.37 9.09 -0.23
C ARG A 68 -14.05 7.95 -0.98
N ASP A 69 -14.11 8.01 -2.30
CA ASP A 69 -14.77 6.98 -3.11
C ASP A 69 -14.09 5.62 -2.98
N HIS A 70 -12.75 5.58 -3.02
CA HIS A 70 -12.01 4.33 -2.87
C HIS A 70 -12.04 3.77 -1.44
N VAL A 71 -12.06 4.64 -0.42
CA VAL A 71 -12.25 4.22 0.99
C VAL A 71 -13.63 3.62 1.19
N TYR A 72 -14.68 4.31 0.72
CA TYR A 72 -16.04 3.81 0.77
C TYR A 72 -16.12 2.45 0.08
N ALA A 73 -15.62 2.35 -1.14
CA ALA A 73 -15.71 1.13 -1.92
C ALA A 73 -14.96 -0.05 -1.30
N ALA A 74 -13.75 0.18 -0.76
CA ALA A 74 -12.96 -0.86 -0.12
C ALA A 74 -13.62 -1.42 1.16
N LEU A 75 -14.20 -0.54 1.98
CA LEU A 75 -14.92 -0.93 3.20
C LEU A 75 -16.29 -1.55 2.88
N ASN A 76 -17.02 -0.99 1.91
CA ASN A 76 -18.36 -1.42 1.57
C ASN A 76 -18.37 -2.81 0.91
N SER A 77 -17.37 -3.11 0.05
CA SER A 77 -17.20 -4.43 -0.56
C SER A 77 -16.71 -5.49 0.42
N GLY A 78 -16.13 -5.08 1.55
CA GLY A 78 -15.43 -5.97 2.48
C GLY A 78 -14.06 -6.43 1.99
N ASP A 79 -13.50 -5.83 0.93
CA ASP A 79 -12.14 -6.13 0.46
C ASP A 79 -11.09 -5.80 1.52
N VAL A 80 -11.34 -4.74 2.31
CA VAL A 80 -10.49 -4.28 3.41
C VAL A 80 -11.37 -4.07 4.64
N SER A 81 -10.99 -4.68 5.77
CA SER A 81 -11.68 -4.46 7.05
C SER A 81 -11.40 -3.06 7.62
N ILE A 82 -12.23 -2.59 8.55
CA ILE A 82 -12.00 -1.31 9.22
C ILE A 82 -10.67 -1.30 9.99
N THR A 83 -10.28 -2.43 10.59
CA THR A 83 -9.00 -2.58 11.30
C THR A 83 -7.82 -2.46 10.35
N GLU A 84 -7.85 -3.16 9.21
CA GLU A 84 -6.82 -3.07 8.16
C GLU A 84 -6.74 -1.68 7.53
N MET A 85 -7.87 -1.01 7.32
CA MET A 85 -7.93 0.34 6.77
C MET A 85 -7.24 1.34 7.72
N ARG A 86 -7.52 1.26 9.02
CA ARG A 86 -6.88 2.13 10.03
C ARG A 86 -5.38 1.86 10.16
N GLU A 87 -4.97 0.60 10.14
CA GLU A 87 -3.54 0.26 10.12
C GLU A 87 -2.86 0.65 8.81
N THR A 88 -3.59 0.66 7.68
CA THR A 88 -3.11 1.19 6.40
C THR A 88 -2.88 2.68 6.47
N VAL A 89 -3.80 3.46 7.07
CA VAL A 89 -3.64 4.90 7.29
C VAL A 89 -2.39 5.18 8.13
N LEU A 90 -2.19 4.44 9.23
CA LEU A 90 -1.05 4.63 10.11
C LEU A 90 0.27 4.24 9.44
N HIS A 91 0.30 3.11 8.72
CA HIS A 91 1.48 2.70 7.96
C HIS A 91 1.78 3.69 6.83
N PHE A 92 0.75 4.19 6.15
CA PHE A 92 0.87 5.29 5.18
C PHE A 92 1.42 6.55 5.83
N ALA A 93 1.10 6.90 7.07
CA ALA A 93 1.65 8.08 7.74
C ALA A 93 3.17 8.09 7.83
N VAL A 94 3.79 6.91 8.02
CA VAL A 94 5.25 6.74 8.08
C VAL A 94 5.90 7.09 6.75
N TYR A 95 5.27 6.71 5.64
CA TYR A 95 5.85 6.86 4.31
C TYR A 95 5.29 8.07 3.57
N GLY A 96 3.98 8.27 3.49
CA GLY A 96 3.30 9.40 2.85
C GLY A 96 3.14 10.66 3.70
N GLY A 97 3.49 10.60 5.00
CA GLY A 97 3.51 11.74 5.91
C GLY A 97 2.20 11.96 6.69
N TRP A 98 2.34 12.44 7.93
CA TRP A 98 1.23 12.62 8.89
C TRP A 98 0.08 13.52 8.42
N PRO A 99 0.30 14.68 7.75
CA PRO A 99 -0.81 15.53 7.31
C PRO A 99 -1.73 14.84 6.30
N LYS A 100 -1.16 14.07 5.36
CA LYS A 100 -1.93 13.30 4.38
C LYS A 100 -2.64 12.12 5.03
N ALA A 101 -1.97 11.44 5.96
CA ALA A 101 -2.60 10.38 6.75
C ALA A 101 -3.77 10.88 7.61
N SER A 102 -3.68 12.09 8.17
CA SER A 102 -4.78 12.71 8.90
C SER A 102 -6.02 12.90 8.00
N ARG A 103 -5.83 13.43 6.78
CA ARG A 103 -6.89 13.55 5.77
C ARG A 103 -7.46 12.18 5.36
N PHE A 104 -6.60 11.18 5.20
CA PHE A 104 -7.01 9.81 4.93
C PHE A 104 -7.84 9.24 6.09
N ASN A 105 -7.43 9.43 7.35
CA ASN A 105 -8.21 9.01 8.51
C ASN A 105 -9.61 9.65 8.53
N MET A 106 -9.70 10.95 8.24
CA MET A 106 -10.99 11.65 8.16
C MET A 106 -11.92 11.03 7.11
N ALA A 107 -11.38 10.65 5.94
CA ALA A 107 -12.15 9.95 4.92
C ALA A 107 -12.61 8.56 5.40
N VAL A 108 -11.77 7.84 6.15
CA VAL A 108 -12.14 6.54 6.76
C VAL A 108 -13.30 6.69 7.71
N ASP A 109 -13.24 7.63 8.65
CA ASP A 109 -14.31 7.84 9.62
C ASP A 109 -15.62 8.28 8.92
N GLU A 110 -15.55 9.23 7.99
CA GLU A 110 -16.71 9.70 7.21
C GLU A 110 -17.40 8.57 6.43
N GLN A 111 -16.62 7.75 5.71
CA GLN A 111 -17.18 6.68 4.90
C GLN A 111 -17.65 5.50 5.75
N TRP A 112 -17.00 5.21 6.88
CA TRP A 112 -17.45 4.16 7.79
C TRP A 112 -18.80 4.51 8.40
N GLU A 113 -18.99 5.76 8.84
CA GLU A 113 -20.29 6.25 9.31
C GLU A 113 -21.35 6.22 8.21
N ARG A 114 -20.99 6.64 6.99
CA ARG A 114 -21.89 6.59 5.83
C ARG A 114 -22.39 5.17 5.57
N ILE A 115 -21.50 4.19 5.50
CA ILE A 115 -21.86 2.79 5.23
C ILE A 115 -22.85 2.27 6.29
N HIS A 116 -22.64 2.57 7.57
CA HIS A 116 -23.54 2.13 8.64
C HIS A 116 -24.90 2.82 8.56
N ARG A 117 -24.91 4.13 8.30
CA ARG A 117 -26.15 4.91 8.10
C ARG A 117 -26.97 4.38 6.93
N GLU A 118 -26.34 4.11 5.78
CA GLU A 118 -27.01 3.55 4.60
C GLU A 118 -27.57 2.14 4.86
N ARG A 119 -26.94 1.36 5.75
CA ARG A 119 -27.41 0.04 6.18
C ARG A 119 -28.43 0.09 7.34
N GLY A 120 -28.73 1.26 7.89
CA GLY A 120 -29.59 1.40 9.08
C GLY A 120 -29.00 0.75 10.34
N LEU A 121 -27.67 0.65 10.42
CA LEU A 121 -26.93 0.04 11.53
C LEU A 121 -26.23 1.11 12.37
N ALA A 122 -25.99 0.80 13.64
CA ALA A 122 -25.10 1.60 14.48
C ALA A 122 -23.64 1.35 14.12
N VAL A 123 -22.79 2.38 14.23
CA VAL A 123 -21.35 2.24 14.05
C VAL A 123 -20.78 1.42 15.22
N PRO A 124 -20.06 0.32 14.96
CA PRO A 124 -19.47 -0.48 16.02
C PRO A 124 -18.35 0.30 16.74
N PRO A 125 -18.12 0.05 18.03
CA PRO A 125 -16.98 0.62 18.73
C PRO A 125 -15.67 0.12 18.07
N PRO A 126 -14.60 0.93 18.09
CA PRO A 126 -13.31 0.50 17.56
C PRO A 126 -12.77 -0.71 18.32
N GLU A 127 -12.19 -1.67 17.59
CA GLU A 127 -11.47 -2.77 18.21
C GLU A 127 -10.28 -2.25 19.04
N PRO A 128 -10.11 -2.70 20.30
CA PRO A 128 -8.95 -2.32 21.08
C PRO A 128 -7.71 -3.00 20.49
N LEU A 129 -6.78 -2.19 19.97
CA LEU A 129 -5.48 -2.66 19.46
C LEU A 129 -4.37 -2.62 20.54
N LEU A 130 -4.73 -2.30 21.79
CA LEU A 130 -3.81 -2.21 22.91
C LEU A 130 -4.00 -3.38 23.90
N PRO A 131 -2.93 -3.81 24.60
CA PRO A 131 -1.56 -3.31 24.48
C PRO A 131 -0.90 -3.72 23.15
N LEU A 132 0.02 -2.90 22.65
CA LEU A 132 0.83 -3.28 21.49
C LEU A 132 1.75 -4.46 21.86
N PRO A 133 2.09 -5.33 20.88
CA PRO A 133 3.04 -6.41 21.12
C PRO A 133 4.47 -5.90 21.37
N THR A 134 4.76 -4.65 21.04
CA THR A 134 6.10 -4.07 21.12
C THR A 134 6.39 -3.49 22.51
N PRO A 135 7.64 -3.57 22.99
CA PRO A 135 8.00 -3.05 24.31
C PRO A 135 7.77 -1.54 24.43
N SER A 136 7.32 -1.08 25.60
CA SER A 136 7.20 0.36 25.90
C SER A 136 8.53 1.00 26.30
N ASP A 137 9.49 0.20 26.79
CA ASP A 137 10.84 0.67 27.11
C ASP A 137 11.61 1.03 25.82
N PRO A 138 12.15 2.25 25.69
CA PRO A 138 12.80 2.69 24.46
C PRO A 138 13.99 1.83 24.02
N GLU A 139 14.82 1.34 24.95
CA GLU A 139 16.01 0.55 24.62
C GLU A 139 15.62 -0.86 24.17
N SER A 140 14.66 -1.46 24.86
CA SER A 140 14.06 -2.74 24.45
C SER A 140 13.42 -2.63 23.06
N ARG A 141 12.70 -1.53 22.79
CA ARG A 141 12.08 -1.27 21.48
C ARG A 141 13.11 -1.04 20.38
N LEU A 142 14.26 -0.44 20.68
CA LEU A 142 15.40 -0.34 19.75
C LEU A 142 15.93 -1.71 19.35
N ALA A 143 16.16 -2.59 20.33
CA ALA A 143 16.66 -3.94 20.07
C ALA A 143 15.68 -4.74 19.19
N THR A 144 14.38 -4.72 19.52
CA THR A 144 13.32 -5.29 18.67
C THR A 144 13.32 -4.67 17.27
N GLY A 145 13.53 -3.36 17.18
CA GLY A 145 13.63 -2.62 15.93
C GLY A 145 14.79 -3.04 15.04
N GLU A 146 15.95 -3.37 15.62
CA GLU A 146 17.11 -3.87 14.87
C GLU A 146 16.86 -5.25 14.27
N GLU A 147 16.23 -6.14 15.02
CA GLU A 147 15.83 -7.47 14.53
C GLU A 147 14.81 -7.34 13.41
N CYS A 148 13.76 -6.53 13.63
CA CYS A 148 12.74 -6.25 12.62
C CYS A 148 13.36 -5.61 11.37
N PHE A 149 14.27 -4.64 11.53
CA PHE A 149 14.94 -3.99 10.40
C PHE A 149 15.70 -4.99 9.54
N LYS A 150 16.51 -5.87 10.14
CA LYS A 150 17.27 -6.88 9.40
C LYS A 150 16.35 -7.86 8.68
N SER A 151 15.31 -8.34 9.37
CA SER A 151 14.33 -9.27 8.81
C SER A 151 13.54 -8.65 7.66
N VAL A 152 12.94 -7.47 7.89
CA VAL A 152 12.09 -6.79 6.90
C VAL A 152 12.92 -6.32 5.71
N ASN A 153 14.17 -5.88 5.88
CA ASN A 153 14.98 -5.41 4.76
C ASN A 153 15.85 -6.50 4.11
N CYS A 154 15.87 -7.71 4.68
CA CYS A 154 16.70 -8.83 4.21
C CYS A 154 18.19 -8.46 4.14
N ILE A 155 18.70 -7.72 5.14
CA ILE A 155 20.10 -7.30 5.22
C ILE A 155 20.67 -7.55 6.61
N PRO A 156 21.99 -7.83 6.74
CA PRO A 156 22.59 -8.22 8.01
C PRO A 156 22.94 -7.04 8.93
N PHE A 157 22.85 -5.81 8.43
CA PHE A 157 23.24 -4.59 9.15
C PHE A 157 22.03 -3.69 9.44
N VAL A 158 22.24 -2.73 10.34
CA VAL A 158 21.26 -1.72 10.75
C VAL A 158 21.87 -0.33 10.60
N PRO A 159 21.04 0.72 10.50
CA PRO A 159 21.51 2.10 10.63
C PRO A 159 22.21 2.32 11.98
N ILE A 160 23.15 3.26 12.01
CA ILE A 160 23.85 3.64 13.25
C ILE A 160 22.84 4.33 14.18
N ARG A 161 22.95 4.08 15.49
CA ARG A 161 22.11 4.73 16.52
C ARG A 161 22.60 6.14 16.88
N ASP A 162 22.97 6.93 15.88
CA ASP A 162 23.63 8.23 16.05
C ASP A 162 22.66 9.39 16.31
N ASN A 163 21.40 9.22 15.95
CA ASN A 163 20.40 10.28 15.97
C ASN A 163 19.06 9.74 16.53
N PRO A 164 18.28 10.53 17.29
CA PRO A 164 16.97 10.10 17.79
C PRO A 164 15.84 10.12 16.73
N TYR A 165 16.05 10.76 15.59
CA TYR A 165 15.06 10.95 14.52
C TYR A 165 15.41 10.17 13.24
N SER A 166 16.69 10.13 12.86
CA SER A 166 17.23 9.17 11.88
C SER A 166 17.92 8.03 12.61
N GLY A 167 18.33 6.94 11.96
CA GLY A 167 19.12 5.90 12.66
C GLY A 167 18.34 5.23 13.80
N ALA A 168 18.59 5.63 15.06
CA ALA A 168 17.88 5.13 16.23
C ALA A 168 16.37 5.43 16.15
N GLY A 169 15.96 6.58 15.59
CA GLY A 169 14.53 6.90 15.42
C GLY A 169 13.81 5.94 14.48
N ILE A 170 14.46 5.56 13.37
CA ILE A 170 13.93 4.58 12.42
C ILE A 170 13.83 3.19 13.08
N LEU A 171 14.88 2.79 13.78
CA LEU A 171 14.90 1.51 14.49
C LEU A 171 13.83 1.46 15.58
N ASN A 172 13.68 2.51 16.38
CA ASN A 172 12.75 2.52 17.50
C ASN A 172 11.29 2.63 17.03
N PHE A 173 10.96 3.62 16.19
CA PHE A 173 9.58 3.91 15.80
C PHE A 173 9.13 3.09 14.59
N VAL A 174 9.88 3.10 13.50
CA VAL A 174 9.44 2.46 12.24
C VAL A 174 9.48 0.95 12.37
N PHE A 175 10.63 0.39 12.72
CA PHE A 175 10.81 -1.07 12.78
C PHE A 175 10.52 -1.66 14.18
N GLY A 176 10.74 -0.88 15.24
CA GLY A 176 10.45 -1.30 16.61
C GLY A 176 8.98 -1.16 16.99
N GLU A 177 8.16 -0.48 16.17
CA GLU A 177 6.72 -0.36 16.40
C GLU A 177 5.92 -0.59 15.11
N MET A 178 6.02 0.31 14.13
CA MET A 178 5.05 0.41 13.04
C MET A 178 4.96 -0.87 12.18
N TRP A 179 6.08 -1.49 11.83
CA TRP A 179 6.10 -2.74 11.06
C TRP A 179 5.61 -3.97 11.84
N LEU A 180 5.59 -3.90 13.17
CA LEU A 180 5.24 -5.01 14.06
C LEU A 180 3.79 -4.93 14.57
N ARG A 181 3.07 -3.86 14.23
CA ARG A 181 1.67 -3.70 14.65
C ARG A 181 0.80 -4.80 14.04
N PRO A 182 -0.15 -5.36 14.83
CA PRO A 182 -1.12 -6.31 14.31
C PRO A 182 -2.13 -5.62 13.38
N GLY A 183 -2.96 -6.41 12.70
CA GLY A 183 -4.09 -5.89 11.91
C GLY A 183 -3.76 -5.50 10.48
N LEU A 184 -2.49 -5.50 10.06
CA LEU A 184 -2.10 -5.39 8.65
C LEU A 184 -0.95 -6.34 8.33
N GLY A 185 -1.16 -7.19 7.32
CA GLY A 185 -0.19 -8.21 6.90
C GLY A 185 1.07 -7.62 6.26
N ILE A 186 2.13 -8.44 6.19
CA ILE A 186 3.42 -8.01 5.63
C ILE A 186 3.27 -7.63 4.15
N LYS A 187 2.51 -8.40 3.37
CA LYS A 187 2.28 -8.13 1.94
C LYS A 187 1.61 -6.78 1.76
N GLU A 188 0.54 -6.50 2.48
CA GLU A 188 -0.15 -5.20 2.42
C GLU A 188 0.77 -4.03 2.79
N ARG A 189 1.60 -4.18 3.84
CA ARG A 189 2.62 -3.19 4.20
C ARG A 189 3.60 -2.95 3.06
N ARG A 190 4.06 -4.01 2.37
CA ARG A 190 4.93 -3.89 1.18
C ARG A 190 4.23 -3.12 0.05
N LEU A 191 2.98 -3.46 -0.27
CA LEU A 191 2.22 -2.80 -1.33
C LEU A 191 2.11 -1.29 -1.08
N VAL A 192 1.73 -0.90 0.13
CA VAL A 192 1.62 0.52 0.55
C VAL A 192 3.01 1.19 0.51
N THR A 193 4.02 0.56 1.12
CA THR A 193 5.37 1.14 1.20
C THR A 193 5.99 1.35 -0.17
N VAL A 194 5.96 0.34 -1.06
CA VAL A 194 6.53 0.44 -2.41
C VAL A 194 5.84 1.55 -3.21
N ALA A 195 4.51 1.65 -3.13
CA ALA A 195 3.78 2.76 -3.73
C ALA A 195 4.26 4.11 -3.15
N CYS A 196 4.28 4.28 -1.83
CA CYS A 196 4.67 5.54 -1.19
C CYS A 196 6.11 5.98 -1.50
N VAL A 197 7.08 5.07 -1.55
CA VAL A 197 8.47 5.44 -1.86
C VAL A 197 8.65 5.79 -3.34
N ALA A 198 7.91 5.13 -4.24
CA ALA A 198 7.87 5.48 -5.66
C ALA A 198 7.22 6.86 -5.89
N ILE A 199 6.18 7.20 -5.12
CA ILE A 199 5.52 8.51 -5.15
C ILE A 199 6.50 9.64 -4.80
N GLN A 200 7.37 9.41 -3.82
CA GLN A 200 8.31 10.40 -3.32
C GLN A 200 9.61 10.52 -4.14
N ASP A 201 9.79 9.69 -5.17
CA ASP A 201 11.04 9.59 -5.93
C ASP A 201 12.25 9.35 -5.01
N ALA A 202 12.08 8.59 -3.94
CA ALA A 202 13.12 8.38 -2.93
C ALA A 202 14.02 7.20 -3.36
N PRO A 203 15.20 7.42 -3.97
CA PRO A 203 15.88 6.37 -4.75
C PRO A 203 16.36 5.20 -3.87
N ILE A 204 16.92 5.52 -2.70
CA ILE A 204 17.40 4.51 -1.74
C ILE A 204 16.22 3.71 -1.14
N PRO A 205 15.14 4.35 -0.65
CA PRO A 205 13.93 3.63 -0.24
C PRO A 205 13.27 2.77 -1.33
N ILE A 206 13.19 3.25 -2.58
CA ILE A 206 12.65 2.45 -3.69
C ILE A 206 13.49 1.18 -3.88
N LEU A 207 14.82 1.34 -4.00
CA LEU A 207 15.73 0.21 -4.17
C LEU A 207 15.62 -0.80 -3.03
N SER A 208 15.69 -0.34 -1.78
CA SER A 208 15.69 -1.20 -0.60
C SER A 208 14.35 -1.92 -0.38
N HIS A 209 13.22 -1.23 -0.53
CA HIS A 209 11.91 -1.86 -0.33
C HIS A 209 11.50 -2.79 -1.47
N VAL A 210 11.85 -2.49 -2.73
CA VAL A 210 11.66 -3.42 -3.85
C VAL A 210 12.55 -4.65 -3.68
N TYR A 211 13.84 -4.47 -3.36
CA TYR A 211 14.75 -5.58 -3.07
C TYR A 211 14.15 -6.48 -1.98
N ALA A 212 13.78 -5.89 -0.85
CA ALA A 212 13.33 -6.63 0.30
C ALA A 212 12.02 -7.39 0.05
N ALA A 213 11.05 -6.77 -0.62
CA ALA A 213 9.77 -7.41 -0.97
C ALA A 213 9.97 -8.64 -1.86
N LEU A 214 10.90 -8.57 -2.81
CA LEU A 214 11.23 -9.67 -3.70
C LEU A 214 12.06 -10.74 -2.99
N LYS A 215 13.11 -10.33 -2.25
CA LYS A 215 14.05 -11.23 -1.56
C LYS A 215 13.35 -12.09 -0.51
N SER A 216 12.42 -11.52 0.25
CA SER A 216 11.60 -12.24 1.24
C SER A 216 10.50 -13.09 0.62
N ARG A 217 10.21 -12.90 -0.68
CA ARG A 217 9.07 -13.50 -1.39
C ARG A 217 7.70 -13.07 -0.85
N ASP A 218 7.63 -11.94 -0.14
CA ASP A 218 6.35 -11.33 0.27
C ASP A 218 5.54 -10.89 -0.95
N ILE A 219 6.22 -10.51 -2.03
CA ILE A 219 5.64 -10.18 -3.33
C ILE A 219 6.41 -10.95 -4.40
N SER A 220 5.70 -11.67 -5.26
CA SER A 220 6.30 -12.37 -6.40
C SER A 220 6.78 -11.42 -7.50
N PHE A 221 7.55 -11.94 -8.44
CA PHE A 221 8.04 -11.14 -9.58
C PHE A 221 6.89 -10.58 -10.42
N ASP A 222 5.86 -11.37 -10.68
CA ASP A 222 4.73 -10.96 -11.52
C ASP A 222 3.84 -9.96 -10.77
N GLU A 223 3.61 -10.16 -9.47
CA GLU A 223 2.86 -9.21 -8.65
C GLU A 223 3.56 -7.86 -8.54
N MET A 224 4.90 -7.82 -8.51
CA MET A 224 5.66 -6.57 -8.47
C MET A 224 5.57 -5.81 -9.80
N ASP A 225 5.60 -6.50 -10.94
CA ASP A 225 5.36 -5.86 -12.25
C ASP A 225 3.93 -5.33 -12.36
N GLU A 226 2.96 -6.11 -11.86
CA GLU A 226 1.56 -5.72 -11.86
C GLU A 226 1.29 -4.56 -10.90
N LEU A 227 2.01 -4.49 -9.77
CA LEU A 227 2.02 -3.33 -8.87
C LEU A 227 2.50 -2.11 -9.63
N ALA A 228 3.63 -2.21 -10.34
CA ALA A 228 4.16 -1.09 -11.10
C ALA A 228 3.15 -0.61 -12.15
N LEU A 229 2.54 -1.51 -12.93
CA LEU A 229 1.50 -1.16 -13.90
C LEU A 229 0.28 -0.49 -13.25
N HIS A 230 -0.18 -1.00 -12.10
CA HIS A 230 -1.33 -0.44 -11.40
C HIS A 230 -1.01 0.94 -10.79
N PHE A 231 0.14 1.05 -10.14
CA PHE A 231 0.70 2.30 -9.62
C PHE A 231 0.74 3.38 -10.70
N ALA A 232 1.20 2.98 -11.88
CA ALA A 232 1.36 3.83 -13.03
C ALA A 232 0.01 4.48 -13.44
N ALA A 233 -1.11 3.74 -13.35
CA ALA A 233 -2.43 4.23 -13.75
C ALA A 233 -2.98 5.27 -12.75
N TYR A 234 -2.53 5.20 -11.49
CA TYR A 234 -2.96 6.08 -10.41
C TYR A 234 -2.00 7.23 -10.11
N TYR A 235 -0.72 7.09 -10.46
CA TYR A 235 0.32 8.05 -10.07
C TYR A 235 1.34 8.36 -11.18
N GLY A 236 1.02 7.98 -12.42
CA GLY A 236 1.69 8.43 -13.63
C GLY A 236 2.78 7.50 -14.16
N TRP A 237 2.83 7.40 -15.50
CA TRP A 237 3.78 6.57 -16.22
C TRP A 237 5.26 6.90 -15.98
N PRO A 238 5.72 8.16 -15.86
CA PRO A 238 7.14 8.45 -15.67
C PRO A 238 7.71 7.86 -14.37
N LYS A 239 6.99 8.03 -13.26
CA LYS A 239 7.37 7.48 -11.95
C LYS A 239 7.37 5.95 -11.98
N ALA A 240 6.37 5.38 -12.65
CA ALA A 240 6.30 3.94 -12.79
C ALA A 240 7.38 3.35 -13.69
N SER A 241 7.80 4.08 -14.74
CA SER A 241 8.92 3.66 -15.58
C SER A 241 10.20 3.53 -14.74
N HIS A 242 10.44 4.51 -13.86
CA HIS A 242 11.54 4.43 -12.90
C HIS A 242 11.39 3.24 -11.93
N LEU A 243 10.21 3.05 -11.35
CA LEU A 243 9.93 1.91 -10.47
C LEU A 243 10.17 0.56 -11.20
N SER A 244 9.68 0.41 -12.43
CA SER A 244 9.87 -0.78 -13.26
C SER A 244 11.34 -1.05 -13.57
N GLN A 245 12.14 -0.01 -13.81
CA GLN A 245 13.59 -0.17 -13.96
C GLN A 245 14.21 -0.77 -12.69
N VAL A 246 13.91 -0.21 -11.52
CA VAL A 246 14.42 -0.73 -10.24
C VAL A 246 13.95 -2.16 -10.00
N ILE A 247 12.69 -2.48 -10.33
CA ILE A 247 12.17 -3.85 -10.25
C ILE A 247 12.99 -4.81 -11.11
N GLY A 248 13.29 -4.44 -12.36
CA GLY A 248 14.13 -5.25 -13.25
C GLY A 248 15.52 -5.52 -12.67
N GLU A 249 16.17 -4.48 -12.14
CA GLU A 249 17.48 -4.59 -11.49
C GLU A 249 17.44 -5.48 -10.24
N GLN A 250 16.44 -5.31 -9.38
CA GLN A 250 16.32 -6.11 -8.16
C GLN A 250 15.93 -7.57 -8.46
N LYS A 251 15.11 -7.85 -9.48
CA LYS A 251 14.82 -9.22 -9.93
C LYS A 251 16.08 -9.97 -10.33
N GLN A 252 16.97 -9.32 -11.08
CA GLN A 252 18.26 -9.92 -11.45
C GLN A 252 19.12 -10.20 -10.22
N ARG A 253 19.24 -9.21 -9.33
CA ARG A 253 20.01 -9.34 -8.08
C ARG A 253 19.52 -10.49 -7.22
N VAL A 254 18.23 -10.52 -6.86
CA VAL A 254 17.70 -11.54 -5.95
C VAL A 254 17.74 -12.94 -6.58
N SER A 255 17.57 -13.05 -7.90
CA SER A 255 17.73 -14.33 -8.61
C SER A 255 19.16 -14.86 -8.52
N ALA A 256 20.16 -14.00 -8.70
CA ALA A 256 21.57 -14.36 -8.56
C ALA A 256 21.89 -14.77 -7.12
N GLU A 257 21.39 -14.04 -6.12
CA GLU A 257 21.56 -14.37 -4.70
C GLU A 257 20.91 -15.72 -4.35
N TRP A 258 19.66 -15.97 -4.77
CA TRP A 258 19.01 -17.27 -4.52
C TRP A 258 19.73 -18.43 -5.21
N HIS A 259 20.29 -18.21 -6.40
CA HIS A 259 21.08 -19.23 -7.07
C HIS A 259 22.37 -19.53 -6.28
N ALA A 260 23.09 -18.50 -5.84
CA ALA A 260 24.28 -18.66 -5.02
C ALA A 260 24.00 -19.40 -3.70
N GLU A 261 22.92 -19.04 -3.01
CA GLU A 261 22.45 -19.70 -1.77
C GLU A 261 22.13 -21.19 -2.00
N ALA A 262 21.44 -21.50 -3.11
CA ALA A 262 21.11 -22.89 -3.47
C ALA A 262 22.37 -23.72 -3.81
N THR A 263 23.41 -23.11 -4.36
CA THR A 263 24.68 -23.80 -4.67
C THR A 263 25.63 -23.94 -3.48
N ALA A 264 25.42 -23.16 -2.41
CA ALA A 264 26.24 -23.19 -1.20
C ALA A 264 25.75 -24.21 -0.15
N THR A 265 24.60 -24.83 -0.38
CA THR A 265 23.95 -25.83 0.50
C THR A 265 24.17 -27.24 -0.04
#